data_AF-A0AA36CBB1-F1
#
_entry.id   AF-A0AA36CBB1-F1
#
_cell.length_a   1.000
_cell.length_b   1.000
_cell.length_c   1.000
_cell.angle_alpha   90.00
_cell.angle_beta   90.00
_cell.angle_gamma   90.00
#
_symmetry.space_group_name_H-M   'P 1'
#
loop_
_entity.id
_entity.type
_entity.pdbx_description
1 polymer ?
#
loop_
_entity_poly.entity_id
_entity_poly.type
_entity_poly.pdbx_seq_one_letter_code
_entity_poly.pdbx_strand_id
1 'polypeptide(L)'
;MLAQTVKLQVPAWDRPKKGNYIELDAQSRISFLHAEADFALDKLVPGDIVQKVNDKKQVDPLSYEEQLHGKGDVQLEVLRDGHIEPVPLERTAKLGVKRRPQFMYLGLNCGQGDPTKGQPLGIVAGPKEKRIFVGQVAKGSVADGTLIAGDAILELDGESIGDNAKLLIRRISELMQSKGQLKCIVERPIFEHVARAIADDITEKTIEGRPQMAADSLEIGCRAAREYLRTGRYEKPKSILISGKGFPQKTKDDKHIEFKEKLEKEVSIGTNVKPNEKLAEPSKDEDKQYGSIRRQRIPFYEDFYDVL
;
A
#
# COMPACT_ATOMS: atom_id res chain seq x y z
N MET A 1 8.58 0.90 14.95
CA MET A 1 7.11 0.79 15.05
C MET A 1 6.71 1.01 16.50
N LEU A 2 5.75 1.90 16.76
CA LEU A 2 5.18 2.09 18.10
C LEU A 2 4.13 1.01 18.32
N ALA A 3 4.55 -0.15 18.81
CA ALA A 3 3.60 -1.21 19.15
C ALA A 3 2.88 -0.87 20.46
N GLN A 4 1.57 -1.08 20.50
CA GLN A 4 0.74 -0.83 21.67
C GLN A 4 0.13 -2.13 22.17
N THR A 5 0.23 -2.37 23.48
CA THR A 5 -0.43 -3.49 24.13
C THR A 5 -1.85 -3.09 24.51
N VAL A 6 -2.84 -3.80 23.96
CA VAL A 6 -4.26 -3.53 24.20
C VAL A 6 -4.87 -4.71 24.95
N LYS A 7 -5.49 -4.43 26.10
CA LYS A 7 -6.26 -5.41 26.87
C LYS A 7 -7.73 -5.33 26.47
N LEU A 8 -8.30 -6.46 26.07
CA LEU A 8 -9.63 -6.56 25.50
C LEU A 8 -10.40 -7.68 26.18
N GLN A 9 -11.70 -7.48 26.40
CA GLN A 9 -12.62 -8.52 26.81
C GLN A 9 -13.50 -8.88 25.61
N VAL A 10 -13.43 -10.13 25.17
CA VAL A 10 -14.22 -10.65 24.04
C VAL A 10 -15.01 -11.87 24.50
N PRO A 11 -16.24 -12.08 24.04
CA PRO A 11 -16.95 -13.32 24.30
C PRO A 11 -16.17 -14.50 23.72
N ALA A 12 -16.11 -15.59 24.47
CA ALA A 12 -15.64 -16.88 23.96
C ALA A 12 -16.54 -17.31 22.79
N TRP A 13 -15.96 -17.98 21.80
CA TRP A 13 -16.68 -18.38 20.60
C TRP A 13 -16.68 -19.90 20.40
N ASP A 14 -17.84 -20.44 20.06
CA ASP A 14 -18.03 -21.87 19.77
C ASP A 14 -17.67 -22.17 18.30
N ARG A 15 -16.69 -23.04 18.08
CA ARG A 15 -16.51 -23.71 16.78
C ARG A 15 -17.67 -24.70 16.55
N PRO A 16 -18.28 -24.80 15.35
CA PRO A 16 -18.41 -23.84 14.27
C PRO A 16 -19.91 -23.58 14.03
N LYS A 17 -20.56 -22.74 14.84
CA LYS A 17 -21.83 -22.15 14.40
C LYS A 17 -21.47 -21.03 13.43
N LYS A 18 -21.81 -21.25 12.15
CA LYS A 18 -21.50 -20.43 10.96
C LYS A 18 -21.23 -18.96 11.32
N GLY A 19 -19.99 -18.52 11.11
CA GLY A 19 -19.67 -17.11 10.91
C GLY A 19 -19.04 -16.32 12.07
N ASN A 20 -18.93 -16.86 13.28
CA ASN A 20 -18.31 -16.14 14.40
C ASN A 20 -17.01 -16.79 14.86
N TYR A 21 -15.93 -16.60 14.11
CA TYR A 21 -14.61 -17.08 14.48
C TYR A 21 -13.50 -16.14 14.05
N ILE A 22 -12.38 -16.28 14.75
CA ILE A 22 -11.10 -15.62 14.48
C ILE A 22 -10.11 -16.72 14.09
N GLU A 23 -9.30 -16.47 13.07
CA GLU A 23 -8.20 -17.37 12.71
C GLU A 23 -6.86 -16.77 13.13
N LEU A 24 -6.10 -17.53 13.90
CA LEU A 24 -4.73 -17.19 14.25
C LEU A 24 -3.76 -17.93 13.32
N ASP A 25 -2.65 -17.28 12.96
CA ASP A 25 -1.55 -17.94 12.26
C ASP A 25 -0.56 -18.61 13.24
N ALA A 26 0.53 -19.16 12.70
CA ALA A 26 1.57 -19.82 13.48
C ALA A 26 2.32 -18.89 14.46
N GLN A 27 2.21 -17.57 14.28
CA GLN A 27 2.80 -16.56 15.15
C GLN A 27 1.78 -15.96 16.13
N SER A 28 0.60 -16.58 16.27
CA SER A 28 -0.52 -16.05 17.08
C SER A 28 -1.03 -14.69 16.59
N ARG A 29 -0.82 -14.36 15.31
CA ARG A 29 -1.34 -13.17 14.67
C ARG A 29 -2.75 -13.43 14.16
N ILE A 30 -3.65 -12.47 14.34
CA ILE A 30 -4.98 -12.52 13.76
C ILE A 30 -4.83 -12.41 12.24
N SER A 31 -4.99 -13.53 11.54
CA SER A 31 -4.91 -13.61 10.09
C SER A 31 -6.25 -13.29 9.43
N PHE A 32 -7.36 -13.62 10.10
CA PHE A 32 -8.70 -13.42 9.56
C PHE A 32 -9.72 -13.15 10.68
N LEU A 33 -10.56 -12.14 10.46
CA LEU A 33 -11.76 -11.85 11.25
C LEU A 33 -12.97 -12.04 10.35
N HIS A 34 -13.87 -12.94 10.73
CA HIS A 34 -15.09 -13.14 9.95
C HIS A 34 -16.00 -11.92 10.06
N ALA A 35 -16.68 -11.57 8.95
CA ALA A 35 -17.49 -10.36 8.85
C ALA A 35 -18.74 -10.34 9.77
N GLU A 36 -19.14 -11.50 10.28
CA GLU A 36 -20.28 -11.64 11.21
C GLU A 36 -19.83 -11.57 12.68
N ALA A 37 -18.53 -11.55 12.95
CA ALA A 37 -17.97 -11.47 14.29
C ALA A 37 -18.03 -10.03 14.83
N ASP A 38 -19.25 -9.49 14.97
CA ASP A 38 -19.51 -8.09 15.36
C ASP A 38 -18.74 -7.69 16.63
N PHE A 39 -18.69 -8.58 17.63
CA PHE A 39 -17.95 -8.35 18.89
C PHE A 39 -16.45 -8.15 18.69
N ALA A 40 -15.88 -8.80 17.68
CA ALA A 40 -14.46 -8.75 17.38
C ALA A 40 -14.14 -7.56 16.48
N LEU A 41 -15.01 -7.22 15.54
CA LEU A 41 -14.79 -6.13 14.58
C LEU A 41 -14.65 -4.75 15.23
N ASP A 42 -15.25 -4.54 16.40
CA ASP A 42 -15.16 -3.27 17.13
C ASP A 42 -13.86 -3.14 17.95
N LYS A 43 -13.18 -4.26 18.21
CA LYS A 43 -12.09 -4.33 19.20
C LYS A 43 -10.77 -4.84 18.63
N LEU A 44 -10.82 -5.74 17.66
CA LEU A 44 -9.70 -6.48 17.09
C LEU A 44 -9.49 -6.09 15.63
N VAL A 45 -8.25 -6.23 15.19
CA VAL A 45 -7.84 -5.92 13.82
C VAL A 45 -6.98 -7.07 13.29
N PRO A 46 -7.13 -7.49 12.02
CA PRO A 46 -6.18 -8.39 11.38
C PRO A 46 -4.77 -7.80 11.42
N GLY A 47 -3.80 -8.61 11.84
CA GLY A 47 -2.44 -8.17 12.14
C GLY A 47 -2.13 -8.04 13.63
N ASP A 48 -3.15 -7.96 14.51
CA ASP A 48 -2.94 -8.00 15.95
C ASP A 48 -2.25 -9.31 16.36
N ILE A 49 -1.22 -9.24 17.21
CA ILE A 49 -0.52 -10.41 17.73
C ILE A 49 -1.00 -10.71 19.14
N VAL A 50 -1.62 -11.86 19.34
CA VAL A 50 -2.12 -12.28 20.67
C VAL A 50 -0.93 -12.66 21.56
N GLN A 51 -0.72 -11.91 22.64
CA GLN A 51 0.37 -12.15 23.61
C GLN A 51 -0.08 -12.96 24.82
N LYS A 52 -1.31 -12.73 25.31
CA LYS A 52 -1.88 -13.48 26.44
C LYS A 52 -3.37 -13.70 26.27
N VAL A 53 -3.84 -14.82 26.83
CA VAL A 53 -5.25 -15.16 26.96
C VAL A 53 -5.52 -15.50 28.42
N ASN A 54 -6.46 -14.81 29.06
CA ASN A 54 -6.80 -14.94 30.49
C ASN A 54 -5.56 -14.88 31.40
N ASP A 55 -4.73 -13.85 31.20
CA ASP A 55 -3.45 -13.61 31.88
C ASP A 55 -2.36 -14.68 31.67
N LYS A 56 -2.63 -15.71 30.87
CA LYS A 56 -1.65 -16.75 30.53
C LYS A 56 -0.95 -16.37 29.23
N LYS A 57 0.37 -16.16 29.31
CA LYS A 57 1.23 -16.09 28.13
C LYS A 57 1.41 -17.51 27.62
N GLN A 58 1.04 -17.78 26.36
CA GLN A 58 1.26 -19.08 25.75
C GLN A 58 2.31 -19.03 24.66
N VAL A 59 2.95 -20.18 24.45
CA VAL A 59 4.00 -20.38 23.44
C VAL A 59 3.39 -20.93 22.14
N ASP A 60 2.30 -21.70 22.25
CA ASP A 60 1.75 -22.46 21.11
C ASP A 60 0.39 -21.91 20.61
N PRO A 61 0.26 -21.61 19.30
CA PRO A 61 -0.98 -21.10 18.70
C PRO A 61 -2.20 -22.00 18.86
N LEU A 62 -2.01 -23.32 18.82
CA LEU A 62 -3.10 -24.31 18.98
C LEU A 62 -3.74 -24.22 20.37
N SER A 63 -2.95 -23.91 21.39
CA SER A 63 -3.46 -23.77 22.76
C SER A 63 -4.31 -22.50 22.92
N TYR A 64 -4.01 -21.44 22.15
CA TYR A 64 -4.87 -20.27 22.11
C TYR A 64 -6.24 -20.59 21.54
N GLU A 65 -6.32 -21.35 20.45
CA GLU A 65 -7.62 -21.75 19.89
C GLU A 65 -8.48 -22.47 20.94
N GLU A 66 -7.90 -23.41 21.68
CA GLU A 66 -8.61 -24.14 22.75
C GLU A 66 -9.11 -23.23 23.88
N GLN A 67 -8.35 -22.21 24.27
CA GLN A 67 -8.75 -21.27 25.34
C GLN A 67 -9.77 -20.22 24.88
N LEU A 68 -9.74 -19.90 23.59
CA LEU A 68 -10.73 -19.04 22.96
C LEU A 68 -12.07 -19.76 22.80
N HIS A 69 -12.05 -21.10 22.81
CA HIS A 69 -13.23 -21.95 22.86
C HIS A 69 -13.70 -22.17 24.29
N GLY A 70 -14.90 -21.69 24.60
CA GLY A 70 -15.47 -21.86 25.92
C GLY A 70 -16.77 -21.12 26.10
N LYS A 71 -17.26 -21.12 27.34
CA LYS A 71 -18.39 -20.30 27.76
C LYS A 71 -17.87 -19.13 28.60
N GLY A 72 -18.32 -17.93 28.28
CA GLY A 72 -18.00 -16.71 29.05
C GLY A 72 -17.12 -15.75 28.28
N ASP A 73 -16.62 -14.73 28.96
CA ASP A 73 -15.73 -13.74 28.37
C ASP A 73 -14.28 -14.15 28.55
N VAL A 74 -13.48 -13.86 27.53
CA VAL A 74 -12.05 -14.10 27.46
C VAL A 74 -11.33 -12.76 27.49
N GLN A 75 -10.30 -12.66 28.33
CA GLN A 75 -9.41 -11.50 28.35
C GLN A 75 -8.24 -11.73 27.40
N LEU A 76 -8.10 -10.87 26.40
CA LEU A 76 -7.00 -10.89 25.43
C LEU A 76 -6.07 -9.73 25.67
N GLU A 77 -4.76 -10.00 25.66
CA GLU A 77 -3.73 -8.98 25.57
C GLU A 77 -3.10 -9.10 24.18
N VAL A 78 -3.34 -8.11 23.33
CA VAL A 78 -2.85 -8.09 21.95
C VAL A 78 -1.81 -6.99 21.75
N LEU A 79 -0.82 -7.27 20.93
CA LEU A 79 0.13 -6.29 20.42
C LEU A 79 -0.37 -5.79 19.07
N ARG A 80 -0.66 -4.49 19.01
CA ARG A 80 -1.18 -3.82 17.82
C ARG A 80 -0.17 -2.80 17.28
N ASP A 81 -0.15 -2.64 15.97
CA ASP A 81 0.54 -1.50 15.35
C ASP A 81 -0.17 -0.19 15.72
N GLY A 82 0.54 0.73 16.37
CA GLY A 82 0.00 2.01 16.84
C GLY A 82 -0.54 2.93 15.73
N HIS A 83 -0.30 2.60 14.45
CA HIS A 83 -0.89 3.30 13.31
C HIS A 83 -2.31 2.81 12.95
N ILE A 84 -2.79 1.74 13.56
CA ILE A 84 -4.05 1.10 13.19
C ILE A 84 -5.03 1.13 14.37
N GLU A 85 -6.26 1.53 14.09
CA GLU A 85 -7.37 1.57 15.03
C GLU A 85 -8.56 0.76 14.48
N PRO A 86 -9.26 -0.04 15.31
CA PRO A 86 -10.47 -0.72 14.88
C PRO A 86 -11.57 0.31 14.64
N VAL A 87 -12.38 0.09 13.61
CA VAL A 87 -13.50 0.96 13.29
C VAL A 87 -14.78 0.32 13.84
N PRO A 88 -15.51 0.98 14.76
CA PRO A 88 -16.76 0.45 15.26
C PRO A 88 -17.84 0.38 14.17
N LEU A 89 -18.75 -0.59 14.29
CA LEU A 89 -19.93 -0.73 13.42
C LEU A 89 -20.76 0.56 13.36
N GLU A 90 -20.97 1.20 14.51
CA GLU A 90 -21.69 2.46 14.63
C GLU A 90 -21.08 3.59 13.79
N ARG A 91 -19.74 3.65 13.71
CA ARG A 91 -19.04 4.67 12.94
C ARG A 91 -19.22 4.45 11.45
N THR A 92 -19.11 3.20 10.98
CA THR A 92 -19.40 2.87 9.57
C THR A 92 -20.86 3.15 9.19
N ALA A 93 -21.81 2.93 10.10
CA ALA A 93 -23.21 3.24 9.88
C ALA A 93 -23.46 4.75 9.76
N LYS A 94 -22.81 5.58 10.59
CA LYS A 94 -22.88 7.05 10.51
C LYS A 94 -22.36 7.60 9.17
N LEU A 95 -21.38 6.93 8.57
CA LEU A 95 -20.86 7.27 7.24
C LEU A 95 -21.81 6.85 6.09
N GLY A 96 -22.90 6.15 6.38
CA GLY A 96 -23.79 5.60 5.36
C GLY A 96 -23.17 4.44 4.57
N VAL A 97 -22.08 3.85 5.09
CA VAL A 97 -21.35 2.78 4.43
C VAL A 97 -21.81 1.43 4.98
N LYS A 98 -22.46 0.62 4.13
CA LYS A 98 -22.74 -0.77 4.45
C LYS A 98 -21.45 -1.59 4.32
N ARG A 99 -21.12 -2.36 5.37
CA ARG A 99 -19.95 -3.24 5.35
C ARG A 99 -20.09 -4.30 4.25
N ARG A 100 -19.06 -4.45 3.43
CA ARG A 100 -19.01 -5.44 2.34
C ARG A 100 -18.37 -6.74 2.84
N PRO A 101 -18.86 -7.92 2.41
CA PRO A 101 -18.15 -9.16 2.67
C PRO A 101 -16.80 -9.11 1.96
N GLN A 102 -15.77 -9.74 2.55
CA GLN A 102 -14.40 -9.76 2.03
C GLN A 102 -13.64 -8.41 2.10
N PHE A 103 -14.20 -7.42 2.79
CA PHE A 103 -13.51 -6.17 3.09
C PHE A 103 -13.44 -5.97 4.61
N MET A 104 -12.37 -5.33 5.04
CA MET A 104 -12.12 -4.94 6.42
C MET A 104 -12.08 -3.42 6.53
N TYR A 105 -12.45 -2.88 7.69
CA TYR A 105 -12.55 -1.44 7.92
C TYR A 105 -11.54 -1.04 8.98
N LEU A 106 -10.61 -0.16 8.62
CA LEU A 106 -9.48 0.23 9.43
C LEU A 106 -9.44 1.75 9.62
N GLY A 107 -9.21 2.20 10.84
CA GLY A 107 -8.75 3.55 11.12
C GLY A 107 -7.23 3.54 10.96
N LEU A 108 -6.70 4.36 10.08
CA LEU A 108 -5.26 4.48 9.87
C LEU A 108 -4.80 5.87 10.28
N ASN A 109 -3.68 5.91 10.98
CA ASN A 109 -2.96 7.13 11.29
C ASN A 109 -1.68 7.20 10.46
N CYS A 110 -1.80 7.82 9.28
CA CYS A 110 -0.67 8.06 8.39
C CYS A 110 0.20 9.16 9.00
N GLY A 111 1.45 8.80 9.22
CA GLY A 111 2.31 9.40 10.23
C GLY A 111 2.73 10.85 10.01
N GLN A 112 3.59 11.24 10.95
CA GLN A 112 4.24 12.51 11.20
C GLN A 112 5.26 12.82 10.09
N GLY A 113 4.76 13.27 8.93
CA GLY A 113 5.63 13.94 7.98
C GLY A 113 6.24 15.16 8.69
N ASP A 114 7.53 15.42 8.49
CA ASP A 114 8.13 16.66 8.98
C ASP A 114 7.36 17.83 8.34
N PRO A 115 6.53 18.57 9.09
CA PRO A 115 5.65 19.58 8.51
C PRO A 115 6.46 20.69 7.85
N THR A 116 7.74 20.83 8.22
CA THR A 116 8.67 21.80 7.63
C THR A 116 9.21 21.36 6.26
N LYS A 117 9.20 20.06 5.95
CA LYS A 117 9.72 19.52 4.68
C LYS A 117 8.65 19.31 3.61
N GLY A 118 7.36 19.48 3.95
CA GLY A 118 6.27 19.43 2.97
C GLY A 118 6.17 18.09 2.24
N GLN A 119 6.47 16.98 2.91
CA GLN A 119 6.48 15.66 2.29
C GLN A 119 5.07 15.29 1.81
N PRO A 120 4.89 14.93 0.53
CA PRO A 120 3.57 14.59 0.00
C PRO A 120 3.07 13.26 0.59
N LEU A 121 1.75 13.10 0.61
CA LEU A 121 1.14 11.82 0.98
C LEU A 121 1.60 10.68 0.06
N GLY A 122 1.81 10.97 -1.24
CA GLY A 122 2.39 10.04 -2.20
C GLY A 122 1.47 8.92 -2.66
N ILE A 123 0.18 9.21 -2.84
CA ILE A 123 -0.79 8.23 -3.38
C ILE A 123 -1.30 8.65 -4.76
N VAL A 124 -1.60 7.65 -5.58
CA VAL A 124 -2.45 7.77 -6.76
C VAL A 124 -3.80 7.21 -6.39
N ALA A 125 -4.86 8.00 -6.51
CA ALA A 125 -6.21 7.59 -6.15
C ALA A 125 -7.25 8.03 -7.19
N GLY A 126 -8.29 7.24 -7.36
CA GLY A 126 -9.33 7.49 -8.36
C GLY A 126 -10.72 7.03 -7.91
N PRO A 127 -11.79 7.60 -8.47
CA PRO A 127 -13.15 7.23 -8.12
C PRO A 127 -13.57 5.90 -8.78
N LYS A 128 -14.23 5.03 -8.00
CA LYS A 128 -14.90 3.81 -8.46
C LYS A 128 -16.06 3.51 -7.51
N GLU A 129 -17.22 3.09 -8.04
CA GLU A 129 -18.38 2.68 -7.23
C GLU A 129 -18.77 3.67 -6.11
N LYS A 130 -18.73 4.98 -6.40
CA LYS A 130 -19.01 6.07 -5.44
C LYS A 130 -18.03 6.17 -4.25
N ARG A 131 -16.81 5.64 -4.40
CA ARG A 131 -15.72 5.73 -3.41
C ARG A 131 -14.42 6.11 -4.10
N ILE A 132 -13.45 6.60 -3.33
CA ILE A 132 -12.10 6.86 -3.82
C ILE A 132 -11.20 5.70 -3.43
N PHE A 133 -10.58 5.04 -4.41
CA PHE A 133 -9.66 3.93 -4.20
C PHE A 133 -8.23 4.34 -4.48
N VAL A 134 -7.29 3.79 -3.72
CA VAL A 134 -5.85 3.92 -3.90
C VAL A 134 -5.41 2.96 -5.00
N GLY A 135 -4.87 3.48 -6.10
CA GLY A 135 -4.25 2.67 -7.16
C GLY A 135 -2.77 2.38 -6.88
N GLN A 136 -2.05 3.35 -6.35
CA GLN A 136 -0.60 3.21 -6.08
C GLN A 136 -0.19 4.03 -4.87
N VAL A 137 0.83 3.55 -4.16
CA VAL A 137 1.52 4.26 -3.08
C VAL A 137 2.99 4.41 -3.45
N ALA A 138 3.52 5.62 -3.33
CA ALA A 138 4.91 5.94 -3.63
C ALA A 138 5.82 5.56 -2.46
N LYS A 139 6.93 4.88 -2.75
CA LYS A 139 7.94 4.53 -1.74
C LYS A 139 8.55 5.79 -1.12
N GLY A 140 8.80 5.75 0.19
CA GLY A 140 9.33 6.87 0.98
C GLY A 140 8.35 8.04 1.14
N SER A 141 7.06 7.86 0.84
CA SER A 141 6.02 8.86 1.11
C SER A 141 5.42 8.71 2.51
N VAL A 142 4.55 9.63 2.92
CA VAL A 142 3.86 9.57 4.22
C VAL A 142 2.85 8.41 4.28
N ALA A 143 2.31 8.00 3.13
CA ALA A 143 1.43 6.84 3.02
C ALA A 143 2.18 5.51 2.95
N ASP A 144 3.50 5.53 2.72
CA ASP A 144 4.31 4.33 2.62
C ASP A 144 4.30 3.58 3.96
N GLY A 145 3.86 2.32 3.93
CA GLY A 145 3.70 1.50 5.13
C GLY A 145 2.37 1.60 5.87
N THR A 146 1.50 2.55 5.53
CA THR A 146 0.17 2.64 6.17
C THR A 146 -0.96 2.32 5.20
N LEU A 147 -0.99 3.00 4.05
CA LEU A 147 -1.93 2.74 2.97
C LEU A 147 -1.36 1.71 2.01
N ILE A 148 -2.27 0.94 1.40
CA ILE A 148 -1.90 -0.02 0.36
C ILE A 148 -2.76 0.19 -0.88
N ALA A 149 -2.26 -0.29 -2.02
CA ALA A 149 -3.04 -0.33 -3.24
C ALA A 149 -4.31 -1.18 -3.04
N GLY A 150 -5.43 -0.69 -3.54
CA GLY A 150 -6.76 -1.29 -3.37
C GLY A 150 -7.56 -0.75 -2.17
N ASP A 151 -6.96 0.04 -1.27
CA ASP A 151 -7.70 0.68 -0.16
C ASP A 151 -8.73 1.68 -0.68
N ALA A 152 -9.95 1.63 -0.16
CA ALA A 152 -10.97 2.65 -0.38
C ALA A 152 -10.98 3.65 0.78
N ILE A 153 -10.75 4.94 0.50
CA ILE A 153 -10.78 6.00 1.51
C ILE A 153 -12.22 6.45 1.72
N LEU A 154 -12.74 6.23 2.93
CA LEU A 154 -14.12 6.56 3.29
C LEU A 154 -14.22 7.91 4.02
N GLU A 155 -13.29 8.15 4.94
CA GLU A 155 -13.27 9.31 5.83
C GLU A 155 -11.83 9.85 5.95
N LEU A 156 -11.67 11.17 5.99
CA LEU A 156 -10.41 11.85 6.33
C LEU A 156 -10.67 12.82 7.50
N ASP A 157 -9.99 12.61 8.62
CA ASP A 157 -10.03 13.46 9.83
C ASP A 157 -11.45 13.82 10.32
N GLY A 158 -12.38 12.86 10.28
CA GLY A 158 -13.79 13.08 10.68
C GLY A 158 -14.74 13.41 9.52
N GLU A 159 -14.23 13.72 8.33
CA GLU A 159 -15.04 14.14 7.19
C GLU A 159 -15.19 13.02 6.15
N SER A 160 -16.44 12.73 5.77
CA SER A 160 -16.75 11.76 4.71
C SER A 160 -16.36 12.33 3.34
N ILE A 161 -15.66 11.53 2.53
CA ILE A 161 -15.13 11.96 1.23
C ILE A 161 -16.07 11.62 0.06
N GLY A 162 -16.79 10.50 0.14
CA GLY A 162 -17.62 10.00 -0.96
C GLY A 162 -16.79 9.71 -2.22
N ASP A 163 -17.23 10.24 -3.36
CA ASP A 163 -16.62 10.03 -4.68
C ASP A 163 -15.86 11.25 -5.22
N ASN A 164 -15.68 12.28 -4.39
CA ASN A 164 -15.08 13.53 -4.82
C ASN A 164 -13.56 13.53 -4.66
N ALA A 165 -12.85 13.05 -5.68
CA ALA A 165 -11.38 12.99 -5.69
C ALA A 165 -10.72 14.38 -5.50
N LYS A 166 -11.35 15.46 -5.99
CA LYS A 166 -10.83 16.82 -5.81
C LYS A 166 -10.89 17.28 -4.36
N LEU A 167 -11.96 16.93 -3.66
CA LEU A 167 -12.11 17.19 -2.22
C LEU A 167 -11.02 16.47 -1.43
N LEU A 168 -10.78 15.20 -1.75
CA LEU A 168 -9.73 14.39 -1.12
C LEU A 168 -8.34 15.05 -1.25
N ILE A 169 -7.93 15.40 -2.47
CA ILE A 169 -6.62 16.01 -2.73
C ILE A 169 -6.46 17.34 -1.97
N ARG A 170 -7.49 18.20 -2.03
CA ARG A 170 -7.50 19.46 -1.30
C ARG A 170 -7.35 19.23 0.20
N ARG A 171 -8.13 18.31 0.78
CA ARG A 171 -8.15 18.07 2.21
C ARG A 171 -6.85 17.45 2.73
N ILE A 172 -6.27 16.52 1.97
CA ILE A 172 -4.94 15.97 2.27
C ILE A 172 -3.91 17.10 2.31
N SER A 173 -3.93 18.00 1.33
CA SER A 173 -2.98 19.11 1.27
C SER A 173 -3.11 20.04 2.49
N GLU A 174 -4.34 20.39 2.89
CA GLU A 174 -4.62 21.20 4.08
C GLU A 174 -4.16 20.52 5.39
N LEU A 175 -4.44 19.22 5.54
CA LEU A 175 -4.10 18.45 6.76
C LEU A 175 -2.59 18.21 6.88
N MET A 176 -1.93 17.90 5.77
CA MET A 176 -0.48 17.73 5.73
C MET A 176 0.28 19.03 6.04
N GLN A 177 -0.22 20.18 5.58
CA GLN A 177 0.37 21.49 5.90
C GLN A 177 0.15 21.93 7.35
N SER A 178 -1.01 21.61 7.93
CA SER A 178 -1.39 22.10 9.26
C SER A 178 -0.94 21.19 10.41
N LYS A 179 -1.21 19.88 10.30
CA LYS A 179 -0.98 18.90 11.38
C LYS A 179 0.23 18.01 11.11
N GLY A 180 0.64 17.85 9.85
CA GLY A 180 1.68 16.90 9.45
C GLY A 180 1.33 15.43 9.68
N GLN A 181 0.06 15.14 9.98
CA GLN A 181 -0.48 13.80 10.23
C GLN A 181 -1.87 13.71 9.60
N LEU A 182 -2.24 12.50 9.17
CA LEU A 182 -3.52 12.24 8.53
C LEU A 182 -4.17 11.01 9.16
N LYS A 183 -5.33 11.23 9.78
CA LYS A 183 -6.20 10.13 10.21
C LYS A 183 -7.22 9.85 9.13
N CYS A 184 -7.35 8.59 8.72
CA CYS A 184 -8.35 8.19 7.73
C CYS A 184 -9.03 6.90 8.13
N ILE A 185 -10.24 6.69 7.60
CA ILE A 185 -10.91 5.40 7.64
C ILE A 185 -10.87 4.82 6.24
N VAL A 186 -10.35 3.61 6.15
CA VAL A 186 -10.27 2.88 4.89
C VAL A 186 -11.07 1.60 4.95
N GLU A 187 -11.58 1.22 3.80
CA GLU A 187 -12.04 -0.12 3.50
C GLU A 187 -10.96 -0.85 2.70
N ARG A 188 -10.44 -1.93 3.25
CA ARG A 188 -9.34 -2.70 2.68
C ARG A 188 -9.85 -4.07 2.21
N PRO A 189 -9.53 -4.52 0.98
CA PRO A 189 -9.81 -5.88 0.56
C PRO A 189 -9.03 -6.89 1.41
N ILE A 190 -9.68 -7.97 1.84
CA ILE A 190 -9.01 -9.05 2.60
C ILE A 190 -8.08 -9.85 1.67
N PHE A 191 -8.44 -9.97 0.39
CA PHE A 191 -7.70 -10.75 -0.58
C PHE A 191 -6.85 -9.87 -1.50
N GLU A 192 -5.59 -10.24 -1.65
CA GLU A 192 -4.61 -9.51 -2.48
C GLU A 192 -5.03 -9.41 -3.94
N HIS A 193 -5.54 -10.49 -4.54
CA HIS A 193 -5.98 -10.45 -5.95
C HIS A 193 -7.13 -9.45 -6.17
N VAL A 194 -8.00 -9.25 -5.17
CA VAL A 194 -9.06 -8.23 -5.21
C VAL A 194 -8.45 -6.84 -5.09
N ALA A 195 -7.50 -6.64 -4.17
CA ALA A 195 -6.78 -5.38 -4.02
C ALA A 195 -6.04 -4.98 -5.30
N ARG A 196 -5.31 -5.93 -5.91
CA ARG A 196 -4.58 -5.74 -7.16
C ARG A 196 -5.52 -5.43 -8.33
N ALA A 197 -6.61 -6.19 -8.50
CA ALA A 197 -7.59 -5.92 -9.55
C ALA A 197 -8.26 -4.53 -9.42
N ILE A 198 -8.51 -4.07 -8.18
CA ILE A 198 -8.99 -2.71 -7.94
C ILE A 198 -7.91 -1.68 -8.30
N ALA A 199 -6.67 -1.90 -7.84
CA ALA A 199 -5.55 -1.01 -8.06
C ALA A 199 -5.21 -0.83 -9.56
N ASP A 200 -5.20 -1.92 -10.32
CA ASP A 200 -4.93 -1.93 -11.75
C ASP A 200 -6.00 -1.11 -12.50
N ASP A 201 -7.29 -1.36 -12.22
CA ASP A 201 -8.41 -0.61 -12.82
C ASP A 201 -8.33 0.90 -12.53
N ILE A 202 -7.94 1.29 -11.31
CA ILE A 202 -7.74 2.71 -10.96
C ILE A 202 -6.54 3.30 -11.70
N THR A 203 -5.45 2.55 -11.77
CA THR A 203 -4.20 3.00 -12.39
C THR A 203 -4.38 3.18 -13.89
N GLU A 204 -5.03 2.23 -14.56
CA GLU A 204 -5.38 2.31 -15.98
C GLU A 204 -6.22 3.55 -16.29
N LYS A 205 -7.32 3.77 -15.56
CA LYS A 205 -8.18 4.96 -15.72
C LYS A 205 -7.45 6.27 -15.47
N THR A 206 -6.48 6.27 -14.56
CA THR A 206 -5.67 7.46 -14.26
C THR A 206 -4.62 7.72 -15.36
N ILE A 207 -4.13 6.67 -16.03
CA ILE A 207 -3.19 6.78 -17.14
C ILE A 207 -3.90 7.21 -18.43
N GLU A 208 -5.12 6.75 -18.69
CA GLU A 208 -5.91 7.14 -19.88
C GLU A 208 -6.16 8.65 -19.95
N GLY A 209 -6.17 9.34 -18.81
CA GLY A 209 -6.27 10.80 -18.73
C GLY A 209 -4.95 11.56 -18.93
N ARG A 210 -3.81 10.88 -19.05
CA ARG A 210 -2.54 11.54 -19.33
C ARG A 210 -2.46 11.85 -20.83
N PRO A 211 -2.10 13.07 -21.23
CA PRO A 211 -1.83 13.35 -22.62
C PRO A 211 -0.71 12.41 -23.09
N GLN A 212 -1.06 11.48 -23.97
CA GLN A 212 -0.05 10.68 -24.65
C GLN A 212 0.79 11.65 -25.48
N MET A 213 2.11 11.57 -25.36
CA MET A 213 2.97 12.29 -26.29
C MET A 213 2.60 11.87 -27.71
N ALA A 214 2.35 12.86 -28.57
CA ALA A 214 2.10 12.60 -29.96
C ALA A 214 3.30 11.84 -30.58
N ALA A 215 3.03 10.98 -31.56
CA ALA A 215 4.03 10.08 -32.12
C ALA A 215 5.24 10.84 -32.71
N ASP A 216 5.00 12.03 -33.26
CA ASP A 216 6.02 12.96 -33.75
C ASP A 216 6.95 13.43 -32.62
N SER A 217 6.42 13.73 -31.45
CA SER A 217 7.17 14.19 -30.28
C SER A 217 8.06 13.08 -29.73
N LEU A 218 7.57 11.83 -29.75
CA LEU A 218 8.37 10.64 -29.42
C LEU A 218 9.47 10.41 -30.46
N GLU A 219 9.17 10.59 -31.75
CA GLU A 219 10.15 10.42 -32.81
C GLU A 219 11.26 11.47 -32.74
N ILE A 220 10.90 12.75 -32.52
CA ILE A 220 11.84 13.85 -32.33
C ILE A 220 12.74 13.58 -31.13
N GLY A 221 12.16 13.19 -29.99
CA GLY A 221 12.90 12.84 -28.78
C GLY A 221 13.86 11.67 -29.00
N CYS A 222 13.39 10.59 -29.65
CA CYS A 222 14.22 9.43 -29.99
C CYS A 222 15.36 9.79 -30.95
N ARG A 223 15.07 10.61 -31.98
CA ARG A 223 16.07 11.06 -32.96
C ARG A 223 17.14 11.90 -32.29
N ALA A 224 16.74 12.87 -31.46
CA ALA A 224 17.66 13.71 -30.70
C ALA A 224 18.51 12.88 -29.72
N ALA A 225 17.92 11.89 -29.03
CA ALA A 225 18.65 11.00 -28.14
C ALA A 225 19.67 10.12 -28.88
N ARG A 226 19.34 9.62 -30.08
CA ARG A 226 20.28 8.86 -30.92
C ARG A 226 21.42 9.73 -31.43
N GLU A 227 21.13 10.95 -31.89
CA GLU A 227 22.17 11.90 -32.31
C GLU A 227 23.08 12.29 -31.14
N TYR A 228 22.53 12.43 -29.94
CA TYR A 228 23.30 12.64 -28.72
C TYR A 228 24.28 11.49 -28.44
N LEU A 229 23.79 10.24 -28.45
CA LEU A 229 24.65 9.07 -28.24
C LEU A 229 25.72 8.94 -29.32
N ARG A 230 25.39 9.31 -30.57
CA ARG A 230 26.34 9.26 -31.70
C ARG A 230 27.42 10.32 -31.63
N THR A 231 27.09 11.53 -31.18
CA THR A 231 28.02 12.66 -31.18
C THR A 231 28.80 12.79 -29.89
N GLY A 232 28.32 12.21 -28.78
CA GLY A 232 28.98 12.26 -27.47
C GLY A 232 29.19 13.68 -26.93
N ARG A 233 28.60 14.69 -27.57
CA ARG A 233 28.79 16.10 -27.28
C ARG A 233 27.45 16.70 -26.94
N TYR A 234 27.31 17.08 -25.68
CA TYR A 234 26.31 18.04 -25.27
C TYR A 234 26.69 19.37 -25.93
N GLU A 235 26.04 19.76 -27.02
CA GLU A 235 26.00 21.18 -27.35
C GLU A 235 25.24 21.84 -26.20
N LYS A 236 25.97 22.35 -25.20
CA LYS A 236 25.37 23.15 -24.14
C LYS A 236 24.55 24.23 -24.85
N PRO A 237 23.24 24.33 -24.61
CA PRO A 237 22.44 25.35 -25.26
C PRO A 237 23.12 26.69 -25.00
N LYS A 238 23.47 27.39 -26.09
CA LYS A 238 24.14 28.69 -25.97
C LYS A 238 23.19 29.58 -25.18
N SER A 239 23.56 29.89 -23.94
CA SER A 239 22.79 30.78 -23.10
C SER A 239 22.59 32.09 -23.85
N ILE A 240 21.34 32.42 -24.12
CA ILE A 240 20.95 33.71 -24.71
C ILE A 240 21.15 34.85 -23.72
N LEU A 241 21.41 34.54 -22.44
CA LEU A 241 21.51 35.49 -21.33
C LEU A 241 22.94 35.87 -20.95
N ILE A 242 23.97 35.50 -21.73
CA ILE A 242 25.35 35.94 -21.47
C ILE A 242 25.95 36.53 -22.76
N SER A 243 25.42 37.69 -23.15
CA SER A 243 26.09 38.62 -24.07
C SER A 243 26.63 39.82 -23.28
N GLY A 244 27.40 39.55 -22.23
CA GLY A 244 28.04 40.58 -21.40
C GLY A 244 29.52 40.30 -21.24
N LYS A 245 30.36 41.20 -21.75
CA LYS A 245 31.83 41.12 -21.77
C LYS A 245 32.42 40.75 -20.40
N GLY A 246 33.30 39.74 -20.40
CA GLY A 246 34.49 39.70 -19.55
C GLY A 246 34.35 39.02 -18.17
N PHE A 247 34.53 37.70 -18.13
CA PHE A 247 35.22 37.05 -17.00
C PHE A 247 36.13 35.95 -17.55
N PRO A 248 37.44 35.94 -17.23
CA PRO A 248 38.34 34.88 -17.68
C PRO A 248 37.99 33.56 -16.99
N GLN A 249 37.53 32.58 -17.75
CA GLN A 249 37.42 31.20 -17.28
C GLN A 249 38.81 30.59 -17.16
N LYS A 250 39.21 30.22 -15.94
CA LYS A 250 40.34 29.31 -15.72
C LYS A 250 40.00 27.97 -16.39
N THR A 251 40.89 27.47 -17.23
CA THR A 251 40.83 26.13 -17.81
C THR A 251 40.85 25.09 -16.68
N LYS A 252 39.83 24.23 -16.66
CA LYS A 252 39.68 23.08 -15.75
C LYS A 252 40.00 21.81 -16.52
N ASP A 253 41.24 21.66 -17.00
CA ASP A 253 41.58 20.48 -17.81
C ASP A 253 42.17 19.30 -17.00
N ASP A 254 42.43 19.45 -15.70
CA ASP A 254 43.09 18.35 -14.94
C ASP A 254 42.21 17.55 -13.98
N LYS A 255 40.87 17.71 -13.99
CA LYS A 255 39.99 16.96 -13.05
C LYS A 255 39.03 15.94 -13.67
N HIS A 256 39.03 15.80 -15.01
CA HIS A 256 38.03 14.96 -15.69
C HIS A 256 38.52 13.57 -16.09
N ILE A 257 39.79 13.23 -15.87
CA ILE A 257 40.36 11.92 -16.25
C ILE A 257 40.09 10.86 -15.15
N GLU A 258 40.12 11.22 -13.86
CA GLU A 258 39.91 10.26 -12.76
C GLU A 258 38.46 9.75 -12.60
N PHE A 259 37.45 10.48 -13.11
CA PHE A 259 36.05 10.07 -12.93
C PHE A 259 35.57 9.07 -14.00
N LYS A 260 36.24 9.00 -15.15
CA LYS A 260 35.89 8.05 -16.23
C LYS A 260 36.33 6.63 -15.92
N GLU A 261 37.50 6.43 -15.31
CA GLU A 261 37.99 5.09 -14.97
C GLU A 261 37.21 4.42 -13.83
N LYS A 262 36.56 5.20 -12.95
CA LYS A 262 35.71 4.65 -11.88
C LYS A 262 34.34 4.19 -12.39
N LEU A 263 33.76 4.86 -13.38
CA LEU A 263 32.43 4.48 -13.92
C LEU A 263 32.48 3.24 -14.81
N GLU A 264 33.58 3.01 -15.53
CA GLU A 264 33.70 1.86 -16.44
C GLU A 264 33.93 0.52 -15.72
N LYS A 265 34.35 0.55 -14.44
CA LYS A 265 34.48 -0.67 -13.62
C LYS A 265 33.18 -1.12 -12.96
N GLU A 266 32.21 -0.22 -12.73
CA GLU A 266 30.96 -0.55 -12.03
C GLU A 266 29.81 -1.02 -12.95
N VAL A 267 29.93 -0.86 -14.28
CA VAL A 267 28.86 -1.23 -15.24
C VAL A 267 29.03 -2.65 -15.82
N SER A 268 30.02 -3.43 -15.35
CA SER A 268 30.32 -4.77 -15.86
C SER A 268 29.66 -5.92 -15.08
N ILE A 269 28.40 -5.76 -14.64
CA ILE A 269 27.62 -6.86 -14.06
C ILE A 269 26.22 -6.92 -14.70
N GLY A 270 26.03 -7.91 -15.57
CA GLY A 270 24.78 -8.68 -15.63
C GLY A 270 23.74 -8.33 -16.69
N THR A 271 24.02 -8.57 -17.97
CA THR A 271 22.96 -8.90 -18.95
C THR A 271 23.33 -10.15 -19.73
N ASN A 272 22.92 -11.31 -19.20
CA ASN A 272 22.81 -12.56 -19.95
C ASN A 272 21.34 -12.99 -19.93
N VAL A 273 20.59 -12.60 -20.96
CA VAL A 273 19.28 -13.19 -21.26
C VAL A 273 19.31 -13.58 -22.73
N LYS A 274 19.32 -14.89 -22.99
CA LYS A 274 19.15 -15.46 -24.33
C LYS A 274 17.67 -15.39 -24.72
N PRO A 275 17.35 -15.15 -26.01
CA PRO A 275 15.98 -15.19 -26.49
C PRO A 275 15.56 -16.59 -26.95
N ASN A 276 14.25 -16.80 -26.94
CA ASN A 276 13.43 -17.86 -27.54
C ASN A 276 13.04 -19.05 -26.65
N GLU A 277 11.76 -19.07 -26.28
CA GLU A 277 10.92 -20.25 -26.51
C GLU A 277 9.48 -19.84 -26.83
N LYS A 278 8.82 -20.68 -27.63
CA LYS A 278 7.68 -20.38 -28.49
C LYS A 278 6.37 -20.25 -27.73
N LEU A 279 5.52 -19.33 -28.19
CA LEU A 279 4.10 -19.24 -27.90
C LEU A 279 3.39 -20.53 -28.32
N ALA A 280 2.76 -21.21 -27.36
CA ALA A 280 1.74 -22.22 -27.59
C ALA A 280 0.35 -21.59 -27.41
N GLU A 281 -0.55 -21.86 -28.35
CA GLU A 281 -1.94 -21.38 -28.32
C GLU A 281 -2.74 -22.06 -27.18
N PRO A 282 -3.73 -21.37 -26.58
CA PRO A 282 -4.56 -21.95 -25.54
C PRO A 282 -5.60 -22.91 -26.12
N SER A 283 -5.60 -24.14 -25.63
CA SER A 283 -6.65 -25.13 -25.88
C SER A 283 -7.97 -24.69 -25.22
N LYS A 284 -9.06 -24.80 -25.98
CA LYS A 284 -10.44 -24.67 -25.53
C LYS A 284 -10.82 -25.93 -24.77
N ASP A 285 -10.79 -25.93 -23.44
CA ASP A 285 -11.51 -26.87 -22.56
C ASP A 285 -11.24 -26.53 -21.08
N GLU A 286 -11.73 -25.40 -20.56
CA GLU A 286 -11.75 -25.14 -19.10
C GLU A 286 -13.06 -24.48 -18.65
N ASP A 287 -14.20 -25.03 -19.07
CA ASP A 287 -15.50 -24.79 -18.44
C ASP A 287 -15.99 -26.09 -17.80
N LYS A 288 -15.45 -26.46 -16.64
CA LYS A 288 -16.01 -27.39 -15.62
C LYS A 288 -14.96 -27.82 -14.58
N GLN A 289 -14.52 -26.92 -13.68
CA GLN A 289 -13.89 -27.38 -12.43
C GLN A 289 -13.94 -26.37 -11.27
N TYR A 290 -15.13 -25.87 -10.93
CA TYR A 290 -15.36 -25.30 -9.58
C TYR A 290 -15.55 -26.45 -8.58
N GLY A 291 -14.46 -27.16 -8.28
CA GLY A 291 -14.41 -28.23 -7.29
C GLY A 291 -13.10 -28.15 -6.53
N SER A 292 -13.18 -27.76 -5.25
CA SER A 292 -12.06 -27.72 -4.29
C SER A 292 -10.87 -26.82 -4.67
N ILE A 293 -11.07 -25.50 -4.60
CA ILE A 293 -9.94 -24.57 -4.48
C ILE A 293 -9.28 -24.85 -3.13
N ARG A 294 -8.08 -25.45 -3.15
CA ARG A 294 -7.14 -25.39 -2.03
C ARG A 294 -6.96 -23.92 -1.70
N ARG A 295 -7.49 -23.48 -0.55
CA ARG A 295 -7.28 -22.14 0.00
C ARG A 295 -5.78 -21.98 0.23
N GLN A 296 -5.08 -21.41 -0.73
CA GLN A 296 -3.78 -20.82 -0.45
C GLN A 296 -4.06 -19.64 0.50
N ARG A 297 -3.99 -19.93 1.80
CA ARG A 297 -3.84 -18.92 2.83
C ARG A 297 -2.41 -18.41 2.69
N ILE A 298 -2.26 -17.11 2.44
CA ILE A 298 -0.95 -16.48 2.30
C ILE A 298 -0.94 -15.26 3.22
N PRO A 299 0.16 -15.06 3.99
CA PRO A 299 0.25 -14.06 5.02
C PRO A 299 0.35 -12.68 4.39
N PHE A 300 -0.45 -11.74 4.90
CA PHE A 300 -0.35 -10.29 4.70
C PHE A 300 1.01 -9.84 4.13
N TYR A 301 1.11 -9.59 2.82
CA TYR A 301 2.23 -8.89 2.16
C TYR A 301 3.65 -9.32 2.63
N GLU A 302 4.20 -10.41 2.08
CA GLU A 302 5.56 -10.88 2.43
C GLU A 302 6.66 -9.81 2.19
N ASP A 303 6.47 -8.85 1.27
CA ASP A 303 7.43 -7.78 1.03
C ASP A 303 7.47 -6.68 2.11
N PHE A 304 6.55 -6.67 3.07
CA PHE A 304 6.51 -5.65 4.13
C PHE A 304 7.39 -5.96 5.35
N TYR A 305 7.87 -7.19 5.49
CA TYR A 305 8.41 -7.65 6.79
C TYR A 305 9.73 -8.41 6.75
N ASP A 306 10.44 -8.48 5.61
CA ASP A 306 11.81 -9.03 5.53
C ASP A 306 12.91 -8.13 6.16
N VAL A 307 12.52 -7.20 7.07
CA VAL A 307 13.45 -6.44 7.91
C VAL A 307 13.08 -6.64 9.38
N LEU A 308 13.27 -7.87 9.87
CA LEU A 308 13.49 -8.19 11.29
C LEU A 308 14.58 -9.25 11.41
#